data_AF-A0A959DYM0-F1
#
_entry.id   AF-A0A959DYM0-F1
#
_cell.length_a   1.000
_cell.length_b   1.000
_cell.length_c   1.000
_cell.angle_alpha   90.00
_cell.angle_beta   90.00
_cell.angle_gamma   90.00
#
_symmetry.space_group_name_H-M   'P 1'
#
loop_
_entity.id
_entity.type
_entity.pdbx_description
1 polymer ?
#
loop_
_entity_poly.entity_id
_entity_poly.type
_entity_poly.pdbx_seq_one_letter_code
_entity_poly.pdbx_strand_id
1 'polypeptide(L)'
;MILRKEFSYIPDEHEAESASSSYLMSLIAIVAGLPLPIVNLIATLFFFIANRKSTFFVRWHCIQALLSQLSMFLINSCGFWWTVSILFYDKEFTNQYIAYILVAIIFNISEFIATIYTAIKTRKGIHVEWWFYGSLTNLICKADR
;
A
#
# COMPACT_ATOMS: atom_id res chain seq x y z
N MET A 1 -12.80 -3.86 -5.35
CA MET A 1 -13.45 -5.05 -4.75
C MET A 1 -12.41 -5.85 -4.01
N ILE A 2 -12.68 -6.24 -2.76
CA ILE A 2 -11.78 -7.07 -1.95
C ILE A 2 -12.28 -8.51 -2.01
N LEU A 3 -11.40 -9.45 -2.35
CA LEU A 3 -11.71 -10.87 -2.47
C LEU A 3 -11.17 -11.60 -1.23
N ARG A 4 -11.99 -12.46 -0.64
CA ARG A 4 -11.54 -13.43 0.35
C ARG A 4 -11.33 -14.76 -0.37
N LYS A 5 -10.10 -15.26 -0.32
CA LYS A 5 -9.75 -16.59 -0.81
C LYS A 5 -9.12 -17.37 0.32
N GLU A 6 -9.28 -18.68 0.29
CA GLU A 6 -8.50 -19.57 1.13
C GLU A 6 -7.04 -19.51 0.66
N PHE A 7 -6.13 -19.37 1.63
CA PHE A 7 -4.70 -19.43 1.36
C PHE A 7 -4.26 -20.89 1.29
N SER A 8 -3.10 -21.16 0.68
CA SER A 8 -2.61 -22.54 0.48
C SER A 8 -2.44 -23.34 1.76
N TYR A 9 -2.31 -22.66 2.90
CA TYR A 9 -2.23 -23.25 4.24
C TYR A 9 -2.80 -22.26 5.27
N ILE A 10 -3.02 -22.74 6.50
CA ILE A 10 -3.46 -21.91 7.63
C ILE A 10 -2.21 -21.24 8.25
N PRO A 11 -2.09 -19.90 8.19
CA PRO A 11 -0.92 -19.22 8.74
C PRO A 11 -0.89 -19.29 10.27
N ASP A 12 0.30 -19.41 10.83
CA ASP A 12 0.52 -19.32 12.28
C ASP A 12 0.29 -17.88 12.78
N GLU A 13 0.08 -17.73 14.10
CA GLU A 13 -0.16 -16.42 14.72
C GLU A 13 0.99 -15.43 14.45
N HIS A 14 2.24 -15.91 14.47
CA HIS A 14 3.40 -15.08 14.17
C HIS A 14 3.44 -14.61 12.71
N GLU A 15 3.04 -15.47 11.77
CA GLU A 15 2.95 -15.11 10.35
C GLU A 15 1.85 -14.08 10.11
N ALA A 16 0.68 -14.27 10.73
CA ALA A 16 -0.45 -13.35 10.66
C ALA A 16 -0.10 -11.96 11.21
N GLU A 17 0.62 -11.92 12.34
CA GLU A 17 1.14 -10.69 12.93
C GLU A 17 2.14 -9.96 12.02
N SER A 18 3.13 -10.69 11.49
CA SER A 18 4.13 -10.10 10.61
C SER A 18 3.51 -9.60 9.30
N ALA A 19 2.63 -10.39 8.69
CA ALA A 19 1.91 -10.00 7.48
C ALA A 19 1.02 -8.77 7.71
N SER A 20 0.29 -8.70 8.83
CA SER A 20 -0.48 -7.51 9.21
C SER A 20 0.40 -6.27 9.38
N SER A 21 1.60 -6.44 9.95
CA SER A 21 2.53 -5.34 10.19
C SER A 21 2.99 -4.68 8.90
N SER A 22 3.02 -5.39 7.77
CA SER A 22 3.34 -4.82 6.46
C SER A 22 2.41 -3.66 6.05
N TYR A 23 1.13 -3.74 6.46
CA TYR A 23 0.13 -2.71 6.21
C TYR A 23 0.17 -1.62 7.29
N LEU A 24 0.50 -1.96 8.53
CA LEU A 24 0.59 -0.99 9.62
C LEU A 24 1.77 -0.02 9.43
N MET A 25 2.87 -0.46 8.81
CA MET A 25 4.05 0.39 8.61
C MET A 25 3.77 1.63 7.76
N SER A 26 2.94 1.53 6.71
CA SER A 26 2.55 2.70 5.93
C SER A 26 1.62 3.65 6.70
N LEU A 27 0.78 3.13 7.61
CA LEU A 27 -0.09 3.95 8.45
C LEU A 27 0.72 4.75 9.48
N ILE A 28 1.75 4.14 10.06
CA ILE A 28 2.62 4.81 11.06
C ILE A 28 3.38 5.97 10.41
N ALA A 29 3.84 5.82 9.17
CA ALA A 29 4.52 6.90 8.45
C ALA A 29 3.65 8.17 8.29
N ILE A 30 2.34 7.99 8.05
CA ILE A 30 1.37 9.10 7.99
C ILE A 30 1.23 9.76 9.38
N VAL A 31 1.09 8.96 10.44
CA VAL A 31 0.92 9.45 11.83
C VAL A 31 2.19 10.12 12.37
N ALA A 32 3.36 9.66 11.94
CA ALA A 32 4.65 10.26 12.28
C ALA A 32 4.89 11.64 11.63
N GLY A 33 3.89 12.18 10.92
CA GLY A 33 3.91 13.55 10.41
C GLY A 33 4.77 13.74 9.17
N LEU A 34 5.02 12.66 8.41
CA LEU A 34 5.75 12.68 7.15
C LEU A 34 4.78 12.54 5.96
N PRO A 35 4.01 13.59 5.59
CA PRO A 35 3.07 13.55 4.46
C PRO A 35 3.78 13.59 3.10
N LEU A 36 5.04 13.16 3.02
CA LEU A 36 5.78 13.14 1.78
C LEU A 36 5.38 11.89 0.98
N PRO A 37 5.05 12.03 -0.33
CA PRO A 37 4.63 10.91 -1.18
C PRO A 37 5.52 9.66 -1.09
N ILE A 38 6.81 9.85 -0.83
CA ILE A 38 7.83 8.81 -0.85
C ILE A 38 7.91 7.98 0.44
N VAL A 39 7.46 8.50 1.59
CA VAL A 39 7.77 7.89 2.89
C VAL A 39 7.02 6.57 3.09
N ASN A 40 5.75 6.49 2.69
CA ASN A 40 4.99 5.25 2.78
C ASN A 40 5.57 4.14 1.87
N LEU A 41 6.08 4.51 0.70
CA LEU A 41 6.74 3.60 -0.22
C LEU A 41 8.05 3.08 0.40
N ILE A 42 8.87 3.97 0.96
CA ILE A 42 10.12 3.58 1.63
C ILE A 42 9.85 2.64 2.81
N ALA A 43 8.86 2.96 3.66
CA ALA A 43 8.51 2.15 4.81
C ALA A 43 8.09 0.72 4.40
N THR A 44 7.22 0.60 3.41
CA THR A 44 6.78 -0.71 2.90
C THR A 44 7.87 -1.45 2.14
N LEU A 45 8.76 -0.74 1.45
CA LEU A 45 9.92 -1.33 0.79
C LEU A 45 10.89 -1.94 1.80
N PHE A 46 11.25 -1.22 2.86
CA PHE A 46 12.11 -1.76 3.92
C PHE A 46 11.44 -2.95 4.61
N PHE A 47 10.14 -2.87 4.90
CA PHE A 47 9.41 -3.97 5.49
C PHE A 47 9.41 -5.22 4.60
N PHE A 48 9.22 -5.04 3.28
CA PHE A 48 9.35 -6.11 2.30
C PHE A 48 10.76 -6.70 2.28
N ILE A 49 11.82 -5.87 2.24
CA ILE A 49 13.21 -6.34 2.23
C ILE A 49 13.53 -7.13 3.50
N ALA A 50 13.06 -6.68 4.66
CA ALA A 50 13.25 -7.37 5.94
C ALA A 50 12.56 -8.75 5.96
N ASN A 51 11.41 -8.87 5.29
CA ASN A 51 10.59 -10.09 5.28
C ASN A 51 10.68 -10.90 3.98
N ARG A 52 11.60 -10.57 3.06
CA ARG A 52 11.70 -11.22 1.74
C ARG A 52 12.04 -12.72 1.79
N LYS A 53 12.63 -13.18 2.89
CA LYS A 53 12.95 -14.60 3.17
C LYS A 53 11.98 -15.25 4.16
N SER A 54 10.91 -14.54 4.54
CA SER A 54 9.86 -15.07 5.41
C SER A 54 8.99 -16.07 4.66
N THR A 55 7.92 -16.54 5.31
CA THR A 55 6.98 -17.49 4.73
C THR A 55 6.23 -16.93 3.54
N PHE A 56 5.62 -17.82 2.75
CA PHE A 56 4.86 -17.43 1.57
C PHE A 56 3.73 -16.44 1.90
N PHE A 57 3.00 -16.65 3.01
CA PHE A 57 1.94 -15.75 3.46
C PHE A 57 2.44 -14.32 3.73
N VAL A 58 3.53 -14.20 4.48
CA VAL A 58 4.11 -12.90 4.83
C VAL A 58 4.64 -12.19 3.60
N ARG A 59 5.42 -12.90 2.76
CA ARG A 59 5.97 -12.35 1.52
C ARG A 59 4.89 -11.83 0.58
N TRP A 60 3.81 -12.58 0.43
CA TRP A 60 2.69 -12.22 -0.43
C TRP A 60 2.04 -10.90 0.04
N HIS A 61 1.72 -10.79 1.34
CA HIS A 61 1.11 -9.59 1.89
C HIS A 61 2.04 -8.37 1.82
N CYS A 62 3.35 -8.56 2.05
CA CYS A 62 4.36 -7.52 1.86
C CYS A 62 4.41 -7.00 0.41
N ILE A 63 4.32 -7.88 -0.59
CA ILE A 63 4.30 -7.47 -2.00
C ILE A 63 3.01 -6.73 -2.34
N GLN A 64 1.84 -7.20 -1.89
CA GLN A 64 0.58 -6.48 -2.10
C GLN A 64 0.64 -5.07 -1.50
N ALA A 65 1.16 -4.93 -0.28
CA ALA A 65 1.34 -3.63 0.38
C ALA A 65 2.30 -2.73 -0.42
N LEU A 66 3.45 -3.26 -0.83
CA LEU A 66 4.45 -2.51 -1.60
C LEU A 66 3.91 -2.03 -2.95
N LEU A 67 3.17 -2.88 -3.68
CA LEU A 67 2.56 -2.52 -4.96
C LEU A 67 1.52 -1.41 -4.79
N SER A 68 0.70 -1.49 -3.74
CA SER A 68 -0.26 -0.42 -3.40
C SER A 68 0.47 0.91 -3.16
N GLN A 69 1.52 0.90 -2.33
CA GLN A 69 2.27 2.12 -2.04
C GLN A 69 3.05 2.65 -3.25
N LEU A 70 3.49 1.78 -4.17
CA LEU A 70 4.13 2.22 -5.41
C LEU A 70 3.14 2.99 -6.30
N SER A 71 1.91 2.50 -6.44
CA SER A 71 0.86 3.22 -7.18
C SER A 71 0.48 4.55 -6.51
N MET A 72 0.34 4.55 -5.18
CA MET A 72 0.07 5.78 -4.43
C MET A 72 1.19 6.80 -4.55
N PHE A 73 2.45 6.36 -4.53
CA PHE A 73 3.61 7.22 -4.74
C PHE A 73 3.54 7.95 -6.07
N LEU A 74 3.15 7.30 -7.17
CA LEU A 74 3.03 7.94 -8.47
C LEU A 74 1.94 9.03 -8.47
N ILE A 75 0.74 8.69 -7.98
CA ILE A 75 -0.38 9.64 -7.91
C ILE A 75 -0.02 10.85 -7.04
N ASN A 76 0.54 10.59 -5.85
CA ASN A 76 0.89 11.63 -4.90
C ASN A 76 2.07 12.48 -5.38
N SER A 77 3.05 11.90 -6.07
CA SER A 77 4.20 12.63 -6.61
C SER A 77 3.80 13.59 -7.73
N CYS A 78 2.92 13.15 -8.63
CA CYS A 78 2.38 14.03 -9.68
C CYS A 78 1.60 15.20 -9.07
N GLY A 79 0.76 14.95 -8.05
CA GLY A 79 0.04 16.00 -7.32
C GLY A 79 1.01 16.96 -6.63
N PHE A 80 1.97 16.44 -5.88
CA PHE A 80 2.98 17.21 -5.16
C PHE A 80 3.76 18.15 -6.08
N TRP A 81 4.32 17.64 -7.19
CA TRP A 81 5.10 18.48 -8.11
C TRP A 81 4.24 19.49 -8.86
N TRP A 82 2.98 19.16 -9.16
CA TRP A 82 2.05 20.15 -9.71
C TRP A 82 1.77 21.27 -8.70
N THR A 83 1.51 20.93 -7.43
CA THR A 83 1.36 21.91 -6.35
C THR A 83 2.60 22.78 -6.20
N VAL A 84 3.81 22.18 -6.19
CA VAL A 84 5.08 22.92 -6.15
C VAL A 84 5.21 23.87 -7.34
N SER A 85 4.82 23.46 -8.55
CA SER A 85 4.87 24.34 -9.72
C SER A 85 3.93 25.55 -9.62
N ILE A 86 2.77 25.41 -8.97
CA ILE A 86 1.85 26.53 -8.75
C ILE A 86 2.39 27.47 -7.66
N LEU A 87 2.96 26.91 -6.59
CA LEU A 87 3.44 27.70 -5.44
C LEU A 87 4.77 28.42 -5.69
N PHE A 88 5.67 27.81 -6.47
CA PHE A 88 7.04 28.29 -6.64
C PHE A 88 7.38 28.72 -8.07
N TYR A 89 6.53 28.43 -9.06
CA TYR A 89 6.82 28.68 -10.48
C TYR A 89 5.62 29.29 -11.23
N ASP A 90 5.05 30.40 -10.77
CA ASP A 90 4.04 31.28 -11.42
C ASP A 90 2.99 30.56 -12.30
N LYS A 91 2.67 29.30 -12.01
CA LYS A 91 1.85 28.46 -12.85
C LYS A 91 0.41 28.65 -12.43
N GLU A 92 -0.47 28.80 -13.41
CA GLU A 92 -1.87 29.08 -13.12
C GLU A 92 -2.54 27.95 -12.35
N PHE A 93 -3.37 28.35 -11.39
CA PHE A 93 -4.28 27.47 -10.69
C PHE A 93 -5.48 27.17 -11.60
N THR A 94 -5.59 25.91 -12.06
CA THR A 94 -6.55 25.51 -13.11
C THR A 94 -7.59 24.53 -12.60
N ASN A 95 -8.73 24.44 -13.31
CA ASN A 95 -9.76 23.44 -13.04
C ASN A 95 -9.23 22.00 -13.17
N GLN A 96 -8.28 21.76 -14.08
CA GLN A 96 -7.61 20.47 -14.24
C GLN A 96 -6.84 20.08 -12.98
N TYR A 97 -6.14 21.03 -12.36
CA TYR A 97 -5.44 20.79 -11.10
C TYR A 97 -6.42 20.41 -9.97
N ILE A 98 -7.53 21.16 -9.83
CA ILE A 98 -8.55 20.87 -8.82
C ILE A 98 -9.13 19.46 -9.01
N ALA A 99 -9.50 19.11 -10.24
CA ALA A 99 -10.03 17.79 -10.57
C ALA A 99 -9.03 16.68 -10.24
N TYR A 100 -7.74 16.89 -10.56
CA TYR A 100 -6.67 15.95 -10.24
C TYR A 100 -6.53 15.75 -8.72
N ILE A 101 -6.49 16.83 -7.94
CA ILE A 101 -6.35 16.75 -6.48
C ILE A 101 -7.53 16.03 -5.83
N LEU A 102 -8.76 16.29 -6.30
CA LEU A 102 -9.95 15.58 -5.80
C LEU A 102 -9.85 14.06 -6.07
N VAL A 103 -9.43 13.67 -7.27
CA VAL A 103 -9.21 12.27 -7.61
C VAL A 103 -8.10 11.67 -6.74
N ALA A 104 -6.98 12.36 -6.57
CA ALA A 104 -5.88 11.92 -5.71
C ALA A 104 -6.34 11.72 -4.25
N ILE A 105 -7.17 12.61 -3.70
CA ILE A 105 -7.74 12.48 -2.36
C ILE A 105 -8.61 11.22 -2.26
N ILE A 106 -9.48 10.96 -3.25
CA ILE A 106 -10.33 9.76 -3.27
C ILE A 106 -9.47 8.49 -3.29
N PHE A 107 -8.40 8.45 -4.07
CA PHE A 107 -7.47 7.32 -4.09
C PHE A 107 -6.77 7.13 -2.74
N ASN A 108 -6.27 8.21 -2.10
CA ASN A 108 -5.64 8.12 -0.78
C ASN A 108 -6.60 7.59 0.29
N ILE A 109 -7.85 8.10 0.33
CA ILE A 109 -8.85 7.64 1.30
C ILE A 109 -9.19 6.17 1.06
N SER A 110 -9.41 5.78 -0.21
CA SER A 110 -9.74 4.41 -0.56
C SER A 110 -8.62 3.44 -0.20
N GLU A 111 -7.37 3.81 -0.48
CA GLU A 111 -6.19 3.03 -0.13
C GLU A 111 -6.03 2.90 1.39
N PHE A 112 -6.19 4.00 2.12
CA PHE A 112 -6.10 4.03 3.57
C PHE A 112 -7.13 3.09 4.22
N ILE A 113 -8.40 3.16 3.79
CA ILE A 113 -9.47 2.28 4.29
C ILE A 113 -9.17 0.81 3.95
N ALA A 114 -8.75 0.53 2.71
CA ALA A 114 -8.41 -0.82 2.28
C ALA A 114 -7.24 -1.39 3.07
N THR A 115 -6.21 -0.58 3.35
CA THR A 115 -5.03 -0.94 4.14
C THR A 115 -5.40 -1.26 5.59
N ILE A 116 -6.21 -0.42 6.25
CA ILE A 116 -6.71 -0.71 7.60
C ILE A 116 -7.52 -1.99 7.64
N TYR A 117 -8.48 -2.15 6.72
CA TYR A 117 -9.31 -3.35 6.66
C TYR A 117 -8.46 -4.60 6.48
N THR A 118 -7.47 -4.53 5.58
CA THR A 118 -6.57 -5.64 5.27
C THR A 118 -5.70 -5.98 6.46
N ALA A 119 -5.08 -5.00 7.11
CA ALA A 119 -4.30 -5.20 8.34
C ALA A 119 -5.10 -5.97 9.41
N ILE A 120 -6.33 -5.50 9.71
CA ILE A 120 -7.19 -6.13 10.73
C ILE A 120 -7.55 -7.58 10.38
N LYS A 121 -7.77 -7.88 9.10
CA LYS A 121 -8.13 -9.23 8.66
C LYS A 121 -6.92 -10.16 8.58
N THR A 122 -5.80 -9.69 8.04
CA THR A 122 -4.54 -10.43 8.00
C THR A 122 -4.06 -10.78 9.41
N ARG A 123 -4.26 -9.90 10.41
CA ARG A 123 -3.97 -10.22 11.81
C ARG A 123 -4.75 -11.41 12.35
N LYS A 124 -5.92 -11.70 11.79
CA LYS A 124 -6.76 -12.87 12.12
C LYS A 124 -6.45 -14.09 11.25
N GLY A 125 -5.34 -14.09 10.51
CA GLY A 125 -4.96 -15.15 9.57
C GLY A 125 -5.83 -15.20 8.31
N ILE A 126 -6.69 -14.21 8.06
CA ILE A 126 -7.57 -14.18 6.89
C ILE A 126 -6.80 -13.58 5.72
N HIS A 127 -6.68 -14.34 4.64
CA HIS A 127 -6.10 -13.85 3.41
C HIS A 127 -7.05 -12.91 2.67
N VAL A 128 -6.55 -11.72 2.36
CA VAL A 128 -7.30 -10.62 1.75
C VAL A 128 -6.58 -10.17 0.49
N GLU A 129 -7.19 -10.44 -0.65
CA GLU A 129 -6.68 -10.01 -1.95
C GLU A 129 -7.40 -8.76 -2.45
N TRP A 130 -6.64 -7.77 -2.88
CA TRP A 130 -7.20 -6.62 -3.57
C TRP A 130 -7.33 -6.98 -5.05
N TRP A 131 -8.47 -6.69 -5.66
CA TRP A 131 -8.75 -7.10 -7.05
C TRP A 131 -7.60 -6.81 -8.03
N PHE A 132 -7.00 -5.62 -7.97
CA PHE A 132 -5.88 -5.25 -8.83
C PHE A 132 -4.54 -5.76 -8.29
N TYR A 133 -4.15 -5.34 -7.08
CA TYR A 133 -2.81 -5.67 -6.55
C TYR A 133 -2.65 -7.14 -6.21
N GLY A 134 -3.68 -7.84 -5.74
CA GLY A 134 -3.61 -9.27 -5.46
C GLY A 134 -3.31 -10.10 -6.72
N SER A 135 -3.93 -9.74 -7.85
CA SER A 135 -3.64 -10.37 -9.15
C SER A 135 -2.18 -10.18 -9.55
N LEU A 136 -1.63 -8.96 -9.36
CA LEU A 136 -0.23 -8.67 -9.65
C LEU A 136 0.71 -9.38 -8.66
N THR A 137 0.36 -9.42 -7.38
CA THR A 137 1.10 -10.16 -6.35
C THR A 137 1.16 -11.64 -6.67
N ASN A 138 0.07 -12.25 -7.15
CA ASN A 138 0.06 -13.65 -7.54
C ASN A 138 1.03 -13.97 -8.70
N LEU A 139 1.29 -13.00 -9.59
CA LEU A 139 2.28 -13.15 -10.67
C LEU A 139 3.72 -13.02 -10.16
N ILE A 140 3.95 -12.19 -9.14
CA ILE A 140 5.28 -11.87 -8.61
C ILE A 140 5.70 -12.87 -7.52
N CYS A 141 4.82 -13.13 -6.56
CA CYS A 141 5.05 -13.99 -5.41
C CYS A 141 4.65 -15.42 -5.74
N LYS A 142 5.63 -16.24 -6.13
CA LYS A 142 5.41 -17.68 -6.34
C LYS A 142 5.42 -18.42 -5.00
N ALA A 143 4.54 -19.40 -4.88
CA ALA A 143 4.56 -20.35 -3.77
C ALA A 143 5.90 -21.08 -3.73
N ASP A 144 6.43 -21.28 -2.53
CA ASP A 144 7.59 -22.11 -2.32
C ASP A 144 7.19 -23.55 -2.66
N ARG A 145 7.95 -24.19 -3.56
CA ARG A 145 7.70 -25.56 -4.02
C ARG A 145 7.96 -26.57 -2.92
#